data_AF-A0A1J4XLQ5-F1
#
_entry.id   AF-A0A1J4XLQ5-F1
#
_cell.length_a   1.000
_cell.length_b   1.000
_cell.length_c   1.000
_cell.angle_alpha   90.00
_cell.angle_beta   90.00
_cell.angle_gamma   90.00
#
_symmetry.space_group_name_H-M   'P 1'
#
loop_
_entity.id
_entity.type
_entity.pdbx_description
1 polymer ?
#
loop_
_entity_poly.entity_id
_entity_poly.type
_entity_poly.pdbx_seq_one_letter_code
_entity_poly.pdbx_strand_id
1 'polypeptide(L)'
;MYHLTDLDELAGRIRSSFSKEYMCEAITAYRAGAYRAALTTTWVAVCIDIMEKIKELSDSGDERAQKLAKELDQIKITDKMSMQKFENELLTDACDKLEIITPLERTYLERLKDDRNICVHPTFQNEGEHFKVTPENVRAHMVAACKYLLILEPVQGKMLIEKILNDIEKLPDDEESAIELLKSNHRLGRAKDSVFRNLCIVILKTLFKSDLELENTKLKRILIVLKAIEGKKPDILRVTIKEKLCLLLMDAERFWFKHVFAFFNLYPKSYEGLEGSVKILICDRIKKLSAEEMIRCFEGVEYSDSGVPEIKDALSARVKSFEYKERIEVLSIVVWVGFKSLVIELMKESTSWESIRSNGNKCLFPYIELLDAEDVRAVIVGFDDHVYSTGNIDMLLVKLYQRSKELSVEDHNALWCNFAENVSKEKSSRGSPWYEFYHLKKVLIEDDIIAEESEPPQEVI
;
A
#
# COMPACT_ATOMS: atom_id res chain seq x y z
N MET A 1 -12.77 -2.64 31.19
CA MET A 1 -13.80 -3.28 32.02
C MET A 1 -14.16 -4.59 31.33
N TYR A 2 -13.82 -5.75 31.90
CA TYR A 2 -14.12 -7.04 31.28
C TYR A 2 -15.57 -7.42 31.60
N HIS A 3 -16.48 -7.26 30.63
CA HIS A 3 -17.87 -7.70 30.75
C HIS A 3 -18.04 -9.09 30.13
N LEU A 4 -18.89 -9.93 30.75
CA LEU A 4 -19.33 -11.18 30.15
C LEU A 4 -20.09 -10.88 28.86
N THR A 5 -19.72 -11.57 27.77
CA THR A 5 -20.42 -11.43 26.48
C THR A 5 -21.88 -11.83 26.62
N ASP A 6 -22.81 -10.99 26.18
CA ASP A 6 -24.25 -11.27 26.23
C ASP A 6 -24.65 -12.32 25.17
N LEU A 7 -25.40 -13.35 25.59
CA LEU A 7 -25.82 -14.43 24.70
C LEU A 7 -26.96 -13.98 23.76
N ASP A 8 -27.86 -13.10 24.19
CA ASP A 8 -28.94 -12.59 23.35
C ASP A 8 -28.39 -11.65 22.29
N GLU A 9 -27.39 -10.82 22.64
CA GLU A 9 -26.70 -9.96 21.68
C GLU A 9 -26.00 -10.80 20.61
N LEU A 10 -25.29 -11.86 21.01
CA LEU A 10 -24.67 -12.80 20.08
C LEU A 10 -25.70 -13.51 19.20
N ALA A 11 -26.79 -14.02 19.77
CA ALA A 11 -27.87 -14.67 19.02
C ALA A 11 -28.53 -13.70 18.03
N GLY A 12 -28.63 -12.42 18.38
CA GLY A 12 -29.11 -11.35 17.50
C GLY A 12 -28.30 -11.24 16.20
N ARG A 13 -26.99 -11.52 16.27
CA ARG A 13 -26.04 -11.43 15.16
C ARG A 13 -25.93 -12.69 14.30
N ILE A 14 -26.56 -13.79 14.70
CA ILE A 14 -26.60 -15.01 13.89
C ILE A 14 -27.43 -14.75 12.64
N ARG A 15 -26.84 -15.01 11.46
CA ARG A 15 -27.44 -14.69 10.17
C ARG A 15 -28.41 -15.77 9.69
N SER A 16 -28.01 -17.04 9.83
CA SER A 16 -28.85 -18.19 9.49
C SER A 16 -30.07 -18.23 10.41
N SER A 17 -31.27 -18.19 9.84
CA SER A 17 -32.52 -18.29 10.61
C SER A 17 -32.64 -19.64 11.32
N PHE A 18 -32.22 -20.71 10.66
CA PHE A 18 -32.26 -22.06 11.22
C PHE A 18 -31.31 -22.19 12.41
N SER A 19 -30.04 -21.83 12.24
CA SER A 19 -29.04 -21.93 13.31
C SER A 19 -29.36 -20.99 14.47
N LYS A 20 -29.97 -19.84 14.19
CA LYS A 20 -30.48 -18.90 15.20
C LYS A 20 -31.60 -19.51 16.03
N GLU A 21 -32.54 -20.22 15.42
CA GLU A 21 -33.64 -20.90 16.12
C GLU A 21 -33.09 -21.91 17.15
N TYR A 22 -32.18 -22.79 16.73
CA TYR A 22 -31.54 -23.75 17.63
C TYR A 22 -30.68 -23.07 18.71
N MET A 23 -29.97 -21.98 18.39
CA MET A 23 -29.22 -21.25 19.41
C MET A 23 -30.14 -20.59 20.45
N CYS A 24 -31.27 -20.02 20.02
CA CYS A 24 -32.28 -19.47 20.93
C CYS A 24 -32.89 -20.54 21.83
N GLU A 25 -33.13 -21.75 21.30
CA GLU A 25 -33.56 -22.91 22.10
C GLU A 25 -32.49 -23.30 23.12
N ALA A 26 -31.21 -23.35 22.70
CA ALA A 26 -30.09 -23.62 23.60
C ALA A 26 -29.98 -22.58 24.74
N ILE A 27 -30.18 -21.29 24.43
CA ILE A 27 -30.22 -20.19 25.42
C ILE A 27 -31.38 -20.39 26.39
N THR A 28 -32.55 -20.80 25.90
CA THR A 28 -33.73 -21.05 26.74
C THR A 28 -33.48 -22.22 27.69
N ALA A 29 -32.94 -23.34 27.19
CA ALA A 29 -32.56 -24.49 27.99
C ALA A 29 -31.48 -24.14 29.04
N TYR A 30 -30.49 -23.33 28.66
CA TYR A 30 -29.44 -22.85 29.55
C TYR A 30 -30.02 -22.05 30.73
N ARG A 31 -30.94 -21.12 30.43
CA ARG A 31 -31.64 -20.30 31.44
C ARG A 31 -32.52 -21.12 32.37
N ALA A 32 -33.12 -22.20 31.85
CA ALA A 32 -33.92 -23.14 32.63
C ALA A 32 -33.10 -24.11 33.50
N GLY A 33 -31.76 -24.04 33.46
CA GLY A 33 -30.87 -24.96 34.18
C GLY A 33 -30.72 -26.34 33.51
N ALA A 34 -31.23 -26.52 32.29
CA ALA A 34 -31.13 -27.74 31.52
C ALA A 34 -29.82 -27.80 30.72
N TYR A 35 -28.67 -27.80 31.43
CA TYR A 35 -27.34 -27.63 30.84
C TYR A 35 -26.96 -28.69 29.80
N ARG A 36 -27.34 -29.95 30.00
CA ARG A 36 -27.10 -31.02 29.00
C ARG A 36 -27.88 -30.80 27.71
N ALA A 37 -29.13 -30.34 27.81
CA ALA A 37 -29.96 -30.01 26.67
C ALA A 37 -29.36 -28.79 25.95
N ALA A 38 -29.03 -27.72 26.68
CA ALA A 38 -28.40 -26.54 26.12
C ALA A 38 -27.10 -26.85 25.34
N LEU A 39 -26.21 -27.66 25.92
CA LEU A 39 -24.98 -28.09 25.25
C LEU A 39 -25.27 -28.89 23.96
N THR A 40 -26.21 -29.84 24.03
CA THR A 40 -26.57 -30.67 22.88
C THR A 40 -27.18 -29.83 21.75
N THR A 41 -28.10 -28.93 22.08
CA THR A 41 -28.74 -28.03 21.11
C THR A 41 -27.74 -27.02 20.53
N THR A 42 -26.76 -26.56 21.31
CA THR A 42 -25.65 -25.72 20.80
C THR A 42 -24.87 -26.44 19.71
N TRP A 43 -24.57 -27.74 19.92
CA TRP A 43 -23.89 -28.55 18.91
C TRP A 43 -24.75 -28.76 17.65
N VAL A 44 -26.06 -28.97 17.80
CA VAL A 44 -26.98 -29.05 16.65
C VAL A 44 -26.96 -27.75 15.84
N ALA A 45 -26.96 -26.58 16.50
CA ALA A 45 -26.84 -25.29 15.82
C ALA A 45 -25.54 -25.18 15.01
N VAL A 46 -24.41 -25.65 15.56
CA VAL A 46 -23.11 -25.71 14.85
C VAL A 46 -23.19 -26.58 13.61
N CYS A 47 -23.77 -27.79 13.71
CA CYS A 47 -23.90 -28.69 12.56
C CYS A 47 -24.75 -28.08 11.44
N ILE A 48 -25.90 -27.49 11.81
CA ILE A 48 -26.82 -26.88 10.85
C ILE A 48 -26.18 -25.70 10.15
N ASP A 49 -25.49 -24.83 10.90
CA ASP A 49 -24.82 -23.67 10.31
C ASP A 49 -23.76 -24.07 9.29
N ILE A 50 -22.93 -25.09 9.58
CA ILE A 50 -21.94 -25.59 8.62
C ILE A 50 -22.64 -26.15 7.38
N MET A 51 -23.72 -26.92 7.54
CA MET A 51 -24.48 -27.46 6.39
C MET A 51 -25.07 -26.36 5.52
N GLU A 52 -25.64 -25.31 6.12
CA GLU A 52 -26.16 -24.16 5.37
C GLU A 52 -25.05 -23.42 4.63
N LYS A 53 -23.91 -23.22 5.28
CA LYS A 53 -22.73 -22.60 4.67
C LYS A 53 -22.17 -23.41 3.52
N ILE A 54 -22.18 -24.75 3.60
CA ILE A 54 -21.81 -25.64 2.49
C ILE A 54 -22.74 -25.40 1.29
N LYS A 55 -24.06 -25.32 1.52
CA LYS A 55 -25.04 -25.06 0.46
C LYS A 55 -24.83 -23.70 -0.18
N GLU A 56 -24.68 -22.65 0.61
CA GLU A 56 -24.45 -21.30 0.09
C GLU A 56 -23.16 -21.19 -0.73
N LEU A 57 -22.06 -21.83 -0.28
CA LEU A 57 -20.82 -21.90 -1.04
C LEU A 57 -20.98 -22.72 -2.33
N SER A 58 -21.76 -23.80 -2.29
CA SER A 58 -22.07 -24.63 -3.46
C SER A 58 -22.85 -23.85 -4.51
N ASP A 59 -23.88 -23.11 -4.09
CA ASP A 59 -24.72 -22.26 -4.94
C ASP A 59 -23.91 -21.09 -5.53
N SER A 60 -22.92 -20.60 -4.77
CA SER A 60 -21.95 -19.59 -5.22
C SER A 60 -20.87 -20.15 -6.16
N GLY A 61 -20.88 -21.46 -6.46
CA GLY A 61 -19.98 -22.08 -7.42
C GLY A 61 -18.64 -22.56 -6.87
N ASP A 62 -18.48 -22.73 -5.55
CA ASP A 62 -17.28 -23.35 -4.97
C ASP A 62 -17.27 -24.87 -5.25
N GLU A 63 -16.34 -25.34 -6.08
CA GLU A 63 -16.25 -26.74 -6.49
C GLU A 63 -16.07 -27.73 -5.31
N ARG A 64 -15.39 -27.30 -4.23
CA ARG A 64 -15.19 -28.15 -3.05
C ARG A 64 -16.50 -28.27 -2.28
N ALA A 65 -17.20 -27.14 -2.11
CA ALA A 65 -18.51 -27.13 -1.48
C ALA A 65 -19.54 -27.90 -2.30
N GLN A 66 -19.51 -27.84 -3.63
CA GLN A 66 -20.40 -28.63 -4.49
C GLN A 66 -20.21 -30.15 -4.33
N LYS A 67 -18.97 -30.61 -4.13
CA LYS A 67 -18.71 -32.03 -3.83
C LYS A 67 -19.31 -32.42 -2.48
N LEU A 68 -19.06 -31.62 -1.45
CA LEU A 68 -19.61 -31.86 -0.10
C LEU A 68 -21.15 -31.75 -0.05
N ALA A 69 -21.74 -30.82 -0.80
CA ALA A 69 -23.19 -30.69 -0.92
C ALA A 69 -23.82 -31.92 -1.59
N LYS A 70 -23.19 -32.46 -2.64
CA LYS A 70 -23.63 -33.72 -3.27
C LYS A 70 -23.50 -34.92 -2.33
N GLU A 71 -22.45 -34.97 -1.52
CA GLU A 71 -22.29 -36.01 -0.50
C GLU A 71 -23.39 -35.90 0.57
N LEU A 72 -23.70 -34.68 1.00
CA LEU A 72 -24.80 -34.37 1.92
C LEU A 72 -26.17 -34.81 1.39
N ASP A 73 -26.47 -34.52 0.13
CA ASP A 73 -27.75 -34.86 -0.50
C ASP A 73 -27.95 -36.37 -0.66
N GLN A 74 -26.88 -37.15 -0.65
CA GLN A 74 -26.92 -38.62 -0.73
C GLN A 74 -27.23 -39.29 0.61
N ILE A 75 -27.07 -38.57 1.74
CA ILE A 75 -27.34 -39.12 3.08
C ILE A 75 -28.86 -39.20 3.29
N LYS A 76 -29.37 -40.42 3.41
CA LYS A 76 -30.79 -40.65 3.70
C LYS A 76 -31.05 -40.51 5.19
N ILE A 77 -32.23 -40.01 5.55
CA ILE A 77 -32.70 -39.88 6.96
C ILE A 77 -32.66 -41.23 7.71
N THR A 78 -32.84 -42.33 6.98
CA THR A 78 -32.81 -43.69 7.56
C THR A 78 -31.41 -44.25 7.78
N ASP A 79 -30.37 -43.62 7.23
CA ASP A 79 -28.98 -44.09 7.31
C ASP A 79 -28.22 -43.41 8.46
N LYS A 80 -28.42 -43.94 9.66
CA LYS A 80 -27.78 -43.45 10.89
C LYS A 80 -26.24 -43.52 10.85
N MET A 81 -25.68 -44.50 10.15
CA MET A 81 -24.22 -44.68 10.09
C MET A 81 -23.58 -43.56 9.27
N SER A 82 -24.17 -43.24 8.11
CA SER A 82 -23.71 -42.13 7.27
C SER A 82 -23.89 -40.77 7.95
N MET A 83 -25.02 -40.56 8.64
CA MET A 83 -25.24 -39.34 9.43
C MET A 83 -24.19 -39.15 10.53
N GLN A 84 -23.87 -40.21 11.28
CA GLN A 84 -22.88 -40.15 12.35
C GLN A 84 -21.46 -39.95 11.80
N LYS A 85 -21.13 -40.59 10.68
CA LYS A 85 -19.85 -40.38 10.00
C LYS A 85 -19.70 -38.92 9.56
N PHE A 86 -20.74 -38.38 8.93
CA PHE A 86 -20.76 -36.98 8.50
C PHE A 86 -20.60 -36.01 9.67
N GLU A 87 -21.39 -36.19 10.74
CA GLU A 87 -21.25 -35.39 11.97
C GLU A 87 -19.81 -35.42 12.51
N ASN A 88 -19.15 -36.57 12.41
CA ASN A 88 -17.79 -36.72 12.88
C ASN A 88 -16.75 -35.97 12.04
N GLU A 89 -16.94 -35.94 10.72
CA GLU A 89 -16.02 -35.32 9.75
C GLU A 89 -16.32 -33.83 9.52
N LEU A 90 -17.48 -33.33 9.97
CA LEU A 90 -17.99 -32.00 9.64
C LEU A 90 -17.04 -30.84 10.00
N LEU A 91 -16.46 -30.84 11.20
CA LEU A 91 -15.50 -29.82 11.62
C LEU A 91 -14.18 -29.90 10.86
N THR A 92 -13.76 -31.13 10.51
CA THR A 92 -12.59 -31.36 9.66
C THR A 92 -12.84 -30.81 8.27
N ASP A 93 -14.01 -31.05 7.68
CA ASP A 93 -14.37 -30.55 6.36
C ASP A 93 -14.52 -29.03 6.34
N ALA A 94 -15.16 -28.47 7.37
CA ALA A 94 -15.29 -27.03 7.55
C ALA A 94 -13.92 -26.34 7.70
N CYS A 95 -12.94 -26.98 8.33
CA CYS A 95 -11.60 -26.43 8.53
C CYS A 95 -10.67 -26.69 7.34
N ASP A 96 -10.52 -27.93 6.92
CA ASP A 96 -9.43 -28.36 6.03
C ASP A 96 -9.85 -28.28 4.55
N LYS A 97 -11.12 -28.56 4.23
CA LYS A 97 -11.62 -28.51 2.84
C LYS A 97 -12.13 -27.11 2.50
N LEU A 98 -12.95 -26.54 3.38
CA LEU A 98 -13.65 -25.28 3.16
C LEU A 98 -13.05 -24.07 3.86
N GLU A 99 -12.23 -24.29 4.90
CA GLU A 99 -11.60 -23.24 5.72
C GLU A 99 -12.59 -22.13 6.15
N ILE A 100 -13.81 -22.53 6.50
CA ILE A 100 -14.84 -21.69 7.14
C ILE A 100 -14.38 -21.29 8.55
N ILE A 101 -13.65 -22.21 9.20
CA ILE A 101 -13.06 -22.04 10.52
C ILE A 101 -11.54 -22.30 10.46
N THR A 102 -10.79 -21.67 11.34
CA THR A 102 -9.34 -21.89 11.50
C THR A 102 -9.04 -23.14 12.34
N PRO A 103 -7.80 -23.68 12.32
CA PRO A 103 -7.43 -24.83 13.16
C PRO A 103 -7.62 -24.58 14.66
N LEU A 104 -7.38 -23.35 15.12
CA LEU A 104 -7.60 -22.97 16.51
C LEU A 104 -9.10 -22.97 16.85
N GLU A 105 -9.94 -22.40 15.98
CA GLU A 105 -11.39 -22.40 16.14
C GLU A 105 -11.98 -23.82 16.10
N ARG A 106 -11.44 -24.67 15.21
CA ARG A 106 -11.77 -26.10 15.17
C ARG A 106 -11.51 -26.75 16.52
N THR A 107 -10.37 -26.48 17.15
CA THR A 107 -10.05 -27.02 18.49
C THR A 107 -11.10 -26.64 19.53
N TYR A 108 -11.63 -25.41 19.50
CA TYR A 108 -12.69 -24.99 20.43
C TYR A 108 -14.02 -25.68 20.14
N LEU A 109 -14.38 -25.87 18.86
CA LEU A 109 -15.62 -26.54 18.47
C LEU A 109 -15.55 -28.07 18.65
N GLU A 110 -14.36 -28.67 18.52
CA GLU A 110 -14.11 -30.08 18.84
C GLU A 110 -14.34 -30.36 20.32
N ARG A 111 -13.93 -29.45 21.22
CA ARG A 111 -14.23 -29.58 22.66
C ARG A 111 -15.74 -29.60 22.94
N LEU A 112 -16.51 -28.75 22.25
CA LEU A 112 -17.98 -28.78 22.35
C LEU A 112 -18.54 -30.15 21.92
N LYS A 113 -18.05 -30.69 20.80
CA LYS A 113 -18.44 -32.02 20.31
C LYS A 113 -18.10 -33.13 21.32
N ASP A 114 -16.89 -33.09 21.88
CA ASP A 114 -16.41 -34.09 22.83
C ASP A 114 -17.23 -34.05 24.14
N ASP A 115 -17.45 -32.86 24.70
CA ASP A 115 -18.28 -32.69 25.90
C ASP A 115 -19.73 -33.13 25.64
N ARG A 116 -20.28 -32.84 24.46
CA ARG A 116 -21.60 -33.32 24.03
C ARG A 116 -21.64 -34.83 23.97
N ASN A 117 -20.62 -35.48 23.40
CA ASN A 117 -20.55 -36.94 23.32
C ASN A 117 -20.54 -37.58 24.72
N ILE A 118 -19.81 -37.00 25.67
CA ILE A 118 -19.81 -37.47 27.07
C ILE A 118 -21.19 -37.27 27.72
N CYS A 119 -21.92 -36.20 27.38
CA CYS A 119 -23.23 -35.92 27.97
C CYS A 119 -24.35 -36.85 27.51
N VAL A 120 -24.35 -37.26 26.24
CA VAL A 120 -25.43 -38.07 25.66
C VAL A 120 -25.18 -39.57 25.78
N HIS A 121 -23.95 -39.98 26.10
CA HIS A 121 -23.59 -41.37 26.34
C HIS A 121 -23.30 -41.58 27.84
N PRO A 122 -24.05 -42.46 28.54
CA PRO A 122 -23.76 -42.76 29.93
C PRO A 122 -22.33 -43.31 30.06
N THR A 123 -21.44 -42.51 30.62
CA THR A 123 -20.04 -42.89 30.82
C THR A 123 -19.99 -43.87 31.98
N PHE A 124 -19.51 -45.10 31.73
CA PHE A 124 -19.20 -46.07 32.78
C PHE A 124 -17.90 -45.66 33.47
N GLN A 125 -17.93 -44.62 34.29
CA GLN A 125 -16.83 -44.33 35.22
C GLN A 125 -17.01 -45.23 36.46
N ASN A 126 -15.93 -45.92 36.85
CA ASN A 126 -15.92 -46.96 37.89
C ASN A 126 -16.27 -46.46 39.31
N GLU A 127 -16.52 -45.15 39.51
CA GLU A 127 -16.68 -44.52 40.83
C GLU A 127 -18.03 -43.81 41.04
N GLY A 128 -19.01 -43.96 40.14
CA GLY A 128 -20.39 -43.50 40.38
C GLY A 128 -20.64 -42.00 40.23
N GLU A 129 -19.61 -41.20 39.92
CA GLU A 129 -19.80 -39.80 39.53
C GLU A 129 -20.12 -39.68 38.03
N HIS A 130 -21.30 -39.16 37.71
CA HIS A 130 -21.67 -38.83 36.33
C HIS A 130 -21.03 -37.50 35.91
N PHE A 131 -20.54 -37.41 34.67
CA PHE A 131 -20.10 -36.14 34.09
C PHE A 131 -21.18 -35.05 34.25
N LYS A 132 -20.79 -33.96 34.91
CA LYS A 132 -21.67 -32.84 35.24
C LYS A 132 -21.13 -31.58 34.56
N VAL A 133 -21.81 -31.15 33.51
CA VAL A 133 -21.50 -29.89 32.84
C VAL A 133 -21.92 -28.73 33.73
N THR A 134 -21.01 -27.79 33.95
CA THR A 134 -21.29 -26.56 34.69
C THR A 134 -21.97 -25.51 33.81
N PRO A 135 -22.74 -24.58 34.38
CA PRO A 135 -23.28 -23.44 33.63
C PRO A 135 -22.18 -22.68 32.88
N GLU A 136 -21.03 -22.47 33.49
CA GLU A 136 -19.90 -21.74 32.92
C GLU A 136 -19.35 -22.45 31.67
N ASN A 137 -19.25 -23.78 31.70
CA ASN A 137 -18.80 -24.57 30.55
C ASN A 137 -19.79 -24.47 29.39
N VAL A 138 -21.09 -24.62 29.65
CA VAL A 138 -22.11 -24.47 28.60
C VAL A 138 -22.05 -23.07 27.99
N ARG A 139 -21.97 -22.04 28.82
CA ARG A 139 -21.85 -20.65 28.36
C ARG A 139 -20.62 -20.45 27.48
N ALA A 140 -19.47 -20.98 27.90
CA ALA A 140 -18.23 -20.87 27.14
C ALA A 140 -18.37 -21.51 25.74
N HIS A 141 -18.99 -22.69 25.66
CA HIS A 141 -19.26 -23.36 24.39
C HIS A 141 -20.23 -22.58 23.49
N MET A 142 -21.30 -22.03 24.05
CA MET A 142 -22.24 -21.18 23.30
C MET A 142 -21.57 -19.93 22.74
N VAL A 143 -20.74 -19.26 23.55
CA VAL A 143 -19.98 -18.07 23.13
C VAL A 143 -18.99 -18.45 22.02
N ALA A 144 -18.27 -19.57 22.16
CA ALA A 144 -17.34 -20.06 21.16
C ALA A 144 -18.05 -20.41 19.83
N ALA A 145 -19.16 -21.15 19.89
CA ALA A 145 -19.98 -21.48 18.72
C ALA A 145 -20.43 -20.22 17.98
N CYS A 146 -20.97 -19.24 18.70
CA CYS A 146 -21.39 -17.97 18.11
C CYS A 146 -20.21 -17.22 17.47
N LYS A 147 -19.13 -16.98 18.22
CA LYS A 147 -18.01 -16.14 17.78
C LYS A 147 -17.21 -16.73 16.64
N TYR A 148 -16.98 -18.04 16.66
CA TYR A 148 -16.10 -18.71 15.71
C TYR A 148 -16.82 -19.23 14.48
N LEU A 149 -18.16 -19.31 14.51
CA LEU A 149 -18.91 -19.89 13.43
C LEU A 149 -20.22 -19.13 13.17
N LEU A 150 -21.21 -19.18 14.06
CA LEU A 150 -22.61 -18.85 13.70
C LEU A 150 -22.85 -17.41 13.25
N ILE A 151 -22.05 -16.45 13.73
CA ILE A 151 -22.19 -15.03 13.33
C ILE A 151 -21.34 -14.66 12.10
N LEU A 152 -20.56 -15.60 11.57
CA LEU A 152 -19.63 -15.37 10.47
C LEU A 152 -20.21 -15.84 9.12
N GLU A 153 -19.93 -15.09 8.07
CA GLU A 153 -20.34 -15.43 6.69
C GLU A 153 -19.41 -16.51 6.09
N PRO A 154 -19.94 -17.44 5.27
CA PRO A 154 -19.11 -18.33 4.47
C PRO A 154 -18.61 -17.60 3.21
N VAL A 155 -17.50 -16.89 3.31
CA VAL A 155 -17.04 -16.08 2.18
C VAL A 155 -16.21 -16.91 1.19
N GLN A 156 -16.73 -17.09 -0.02
CA GLN A 156 -15.98 -17.65 -1.13
C GLN A 156 -14.83 -16.70 -1.50
N GLY A 157 -13.61 -17.23 -1.67
CA GLY A 157 -12.42 -16.43 -1.95
C GLY A 157 -12.55 -15.54 -3.20
N LYS A 158 -13.25 -16.01 -4.23
CA LYS A 158 -13.53 -15.23 -5.45
C LYS A 158 -14.46 -14.05 -5.18
N MET A 159 -15.58 -14.27 -4.50
CA MET A 159 -16.51 -13.21 -4.09
C MET A 159 -15.84 -12.17 -3.19
N LEU A 160 -14.93 -12.60 -2.30
CA LEU A 160 -14.15 -11.67 -1.47
C LEU A 160 -13.25 -10.76 -2.32
N ILE A 161 -12.56 -11.34 -3.31
CA ILE A 161 -11.72 -10.57 -4.24
C ILE A 161 -12.59 -9.56 -5.00
N GLU A 162 -13.71 -9.99 -5.59
CA GLU A 162 -14.63 -9.11 -6.31
C GLU A 162 -15.16 -7.97 -5.41
N LYS A 163 -15.53 -8.29 -4.16
CA LYS A 163 -15.96 -7.32 -3.17
C LYS A 163 -14.86 -6.31 -2.84
N ILE A 164 -13.61 -6.76 -2.66
CA ILE A 164 -12.48 -5.85 -2.43
C ILE A 164 -12.28 -4.94 -3.64
N LEU A 165 -12.26 -5.49 -4.86
CA LEU A 165 -12.06 -4.74 -6.10
C LEU A 165 -13.14 -3.67 -6.31
N ASN A 166 -14.41 -4.02 -6.07
CA ASN A 166 -15.55 -3.09 -6.18
C ASN A 166 -15.51 -1.97 -5.12
N ASP A 167 -14.85 -2.21 -4.00
CA ASP A 167 -14.76 -1.25 -2.91
C ASP A 167 -13.43 -0.47 -2.90
N ILE A 168 -12.50 -0.73 -3.83
CA ILE A 168 -11.27 0.06 -3.98
C ILE A 168 -11.62 1.55 -4.13
N GLU A 169 -12.67 1.88 -4.87
CA GLU A 169 -13.11 3.27 -5.08
C GLU A 169 -13.74 3.92 -3.84
N LYS A 170 -14.02 3.14 -2.79
CA LYS A 170 -14.60 3.61 -1.53
C LYS A 170 -13.59 3.61 -0.38
N LEU A 171 -12.34 3.20 -0.64
CA LEU A 171 -11.30 3.25 0.37
C LEU A 171 -11.03 4.71 0.79
N PRO A 172 -10.79 4.97 2.08
CA PRO A 172 -10.31 6.28 2.54
C PRO A 172 -9.06 6.73 1.78
N ASP A 173 -8.87 8.04 1.65
CA ASP A 173 -7.66 8.60 1.04
C ASP A 173 -6.44 8.51 1.98
N ASP A 174 -6.69 8.47 3.29
CA ASP A 174 -5.67 8.21 4.30
C ASP A 174 -5.21 6.75 4.24
N GLU A 175 -3.91 6.54 4.07
CA GLU A 175 -3.30 5.23 3.89
C GLU A 175 -3.49 4.33 5.11
N GLU A 176 -3.28 4.85 6.33
CA GLU A 176 -3.41 4.06 7.56
C GLU A 176 -4.84 3.56 7.74
N SER A 177 -5.82 4.45 7.58
CA SER A 177 -7.26 4.13 7.66
C SER A 177 -7.68 3.11 6.59
N ALA A 178 -7.18 3.24 5.37
CA ALA A 178 -7.48 2.31 4.28
C ALA A 178 -6.90 0.92 4.55
N ILE A 179 -5.65 0.84 5.05
CA ILE A 179 -5.01 -0.42 5.43
C ILE A 179 -5.77 -1.10 6.57
N GLU A 180 -6.19 -0.36 7.60
CA GLU A 180 -6.95 -0.92 8.72
C GLU A 180 -8.30 -1.48 8.27
N LEU A 181 -9.03 -0.76 7.40
CA LEU A 181 -10.28 -1.24 6.82
C LEU A 181 -10.06 -2.54 6.03
N LEU A 182 -9.01 -2.61 5.21
CA LEU A 182 -8.67 -3.82 4.44
C LEU A 182 -8.25 -5.00 5.33
N LYS A 183 -7.66 -4.76 6.49
CA LYS A 183 -7.22 -5.78 7.45
C LYS A 183 -8.34 -6.32 8.34
N SER A 184 -9.51 -5.71 8.32
CA SER A 184 -10.68 -6.11 9.10
C SER A 184 -11.16 -7.54 8.77
N ASN A 185 -11.89 -8.16 9.71
CA ASN A 185 -12.39 -9.54 9.57
C ASN A 185 -13.35 -9.75 8.39
N HIS A 186 -14.02 -8.69 7.92
CA HIS A 186 -14.94 -8.74 6.77
C HIS A 186 -14.22 -8.54 5.42
N ARG A 187 -12.90 -8.35 5.44
CA ARG A 187 -12.01 -8.18 4.29
C ARG A 187 -10.90 -9.25 4.33
N LEU A 188 -9.64 -8.84 4.47
CA LEU A 188 -8.49 -9.73 4.48
C LEU A 188 -8.22 -10.39 5.83
N GLY A 189 -8.88 -9.94 6.91
CA GLY A 189 -8.58 -10.40 8.28
C GLY A 189 -8.70 -11.90 8.49
N ARG A 190 -9.63 -12.56 7.80
CA ARG A 190 -9.84 -14.02 7.81
C ARG A 190 -9.62 -14.68 6.45
N ALA A 191 -9.02 -13.95 5.50
CA ALA A 191 -8.83 -14.46 4.14
C ALA A 191 -7.79 -15.58 4.10
N LYS A 192 -8.00 -16.55 3.20
CA LYS A 192 -7.08 -17.66 2.96
C LYS A 192 -5.82 -17.19 2.24
N ASP A 193 -4.73 -17.93 2.37
CA ASP A 193 -3.48 -17.69 1.62
C ASP A 193 -3.72 -17.66 0.10
N SER A 194 -4.62 -18.50 -0.40
CA SER A 194 -5.04 -18.51 -1.80
C SER A 194 -5.73 -17.21 -2.22
N VAL A 195 -6.48 -16.56 -1.33
CA VAL A 195 -7.11 -15.25 -1.59
C VAL A 195 -6.05 -14.17 -1.69
N PHE A 196 -5.08 -14.13 -0.78
CA PHE A 196 -3.98 -13.16 -0.85
C PHE A 196 -3.18 -13.30 -2.16
N ARG A 197 -2.83 -14.54 -2.51
CA ARG A 197 -2.13 -14.85 -3.77
C ARG A 197 -2.96 -14.41 -4.98
N ASN A 198 -4.22 -14.80 -5.05
CA ASN A 198 -5.09 -14.48 -6.19
C ASN A 198 -5.40 -12.99 -6.28
N LEU A 199 -5.62 -12.30 -5.16
CA LEU A 199 -5.81 -10.85 -5.12
C LEU A 199 -4.55 -10.14 -5.62
N CYS A 200 -3.36 -10.55 -5.16
CA CYS A 200 -2.10 -10.03 -5.67
C CYS A 200 -1.98 -10.22 -7.19
N ILE A 201 -2.29 -11.42 -7.71
CA ILE A 201 -2.29 -11.68 -9.16
C ILE A 201 -3.25 -10.74 -9.91
N VAL A 202 -4.46 -10.54 -9.40
CA VAL A 202 -5.45 -9.66 -10.03
C VAL A 202 -4.96 -8.21 -10.00
N ILE A 203 -4.44 -7.72 -8.88
CA ILE A 203 -3.87 -6.38 -8.76
C ILE A 203 -2.70 -6.18 -9.72
N LEU A 204 -1.77 -7.14 -9.81
CA LEU A 204 -0.66 -7.06 -10.76
C LEU A 204 -1.16 -7.04 -12.21
N LYS A 205 -2.20 -7.81 -12.55
CA LYS A 205 -2.85 -7.73 -13.87
C LYS A 205 -3.50 -6.38 -14.10
N THR A 206 -4.16 -5.79 -13.11
CA THR A 206 -4.73 -4.45 -13.21
C THR A 206 -3.66 -3.40 -13.46
N LEU A 207 -2.48 -3.53 -12.86
CA LEU A 207 -1.36 -2.60 -13.07
C LEU A 207 -0.72 -2.76 -14.46
N PHE A 208 -0.49 -4.00 -14.91
CA PHE A 208 0.38 -4.27 -16.06
C PHE A 208 -0.33 -4.78 -17.32
N LYS A 209 -1.57 -5.25 -17.24
CA LYS A 209 -2.37 -5.76 -18.37
C LYS A 209 -3.67 -4.97 -18.60
N SER A 210 -3.85 -3.82 -17.95
CA SER A 210 -5.04 -3.00 -18.20
C SER A 210 -4.92 -2.24 -19.53
N ASP A 211 -6.00 -2.22 -20.30
CA ASP A 211 -6.11 -1.42 -21.53
C ASP A 211 -6.23 0.08 -21.26
N LEU A 212 -6.48 0.48 -20.00
CA LEU A 212 -6.69 1.86 -19.59
C LEU A 212 -5.64 2.29 -18.57
N GLU A 213 -5.18 3.54 -18.72
CA GLU A 213 -4.39 4.20 -17.69
C GLU A 213 -5.28 4.44 -16.46
N LEU A 214 -4.78 4.11 -15.27
CA LEU A 214 -5.50 4.34 -14.03
C LEU A 214 -5.33 5.80 -13.60
N GLU A 215 -6.43 6.40 -13.16
CA GLU A 215 -6.39 7.69 -12.48
C GLU A 215 -5.55 7.63 -11.19
N ASN A 216 -4.96 8.76 -10.81
CA ASN A 216 -4.05 8.89 -9.66
C ASN A 216 -4.61 8.28 -8.38
N THR A 217 -5.84 8.64 -8.02
CA THR A 217 -6.50 8.18 -6.80
C THR A 217 -6.70 6.67 -6.81
N LYS A 218 -7.10 6.11 -7.95
CA LYS A 218 -7.31 4.67 -8.12
C LYS A 218 -6.00 3.90 -8.07
N LEU A 219 -4.94 4.42 -8.72
CA LEU A 219 -3.59 3.84 -8.65
C LEU A 219 -3.08 3.80 -7.20
N LYS A 220 -3.18 4.91 -6.45
CA LYS A 220 -2.79 4.98 -5.04
C LYS A 220 -3.51 3.92 -4.21
N ARG A 221 -4.83 3.82 -4.34
CA ARG A 221 -5.65 2.85 -3.61
C ARG A 221 -5.34 1.40 -3.98
N ILE A 222 -5.03 1.11 -5.24
CA ILE A 222 -4.53 -0.20 -5.69
C ILE A 222 -3.19 -0.55 -5.02
N LEU A 223 -2.26 0.41 -4.94
CA LEU A 223 -0.97 0.20 -4.27
C LEU A 223 -1.15 -0.01 -2.75
N ILE A 224 -2.11 0.67 -2.13
CA ILE A 224 -2.50 0.44 -0.72
C ILE A 224 -2.97 -1.02 -0.51
N VAL A 225 -3.70 -1.61 -1.47
CA VAL A 225 -4.08 -3.03 -1.38
C VAL A 225 -2.84 -3.93 -1.34
N LEU A 226 -1.80 -3.65 -2.14
CA LEU A 226 -0.53 -4.39 -2.07
C LEU A 226 0.16 -4.23 -0.71
N LYS A 227 0.21 -3.01 -0.16
CA LYS A 227 0.73 -2.75 1.19
C LYS A 227 -0.06 -3.51 2.28
N ALA A 228 -1.38 -3.60 2.14
CA ALA A 228 -2.23 -4.35 3.06
C ALA A 228 -1.94 -5.87 2.99
N ILE A 229 -1.71 -6.41 1.78
CA ILE A 229 -1.27 -7.79 1.59
C ILE A 229 0.11 -8.00 2.22
N GLU A 230 1.07 -7.10 1.97
CA GLU A 230 2.42 -7.15 2.53
C GLU A 230 2.40 -7.22 4.05
N GLY A 231 1.62 -6.35 4.69
CA GLY A 231 1.53 -6.29 6.14
C GLY A 231 0.87 -7.52 6.80
N LYS A 232 0.18 -8.38 6.03
CA LYS A 232 -0.45 -9.62 6.54
C LYS A 232 0.28 -10.88 6.11
N LYS A 233 0.76 -10.92 4.86
CA LYS A 233 1.33 -12.10 4.19
C LYS A 233 2.51 -11.69 3.28
N PRO A 234 3.63 -11.20 3.85
CA PRO A 234 4.76 -10.68 3.08
C PRO A 234 5.40 -11.75 2.18
N ASP A 235 5.51 -13.00 2.64
CA ASP A 235 6.08 -14.11 1.86
C ASP A 235 5.23 -14.43 0.63
N ILE A 236 3.90 -14.45 0.78
CA ILE A 236 2.98 -14.70 -0.34
C ILE A 236 3.10 -13.60 -1.39
N LEU A 237 3.16 -12.34 -0.96
CA LEU A 237 3.36 -11.21 -1.85
C LEU A 237 4.67 -11.35 -2.63
N ARG A 238 5.78 -11.56 -1.92
CA ARG A 238 7.12 -11.68 -2.52
C ARG A 238 7.20 -12.82 -3.54
N VAL A 239 6.70 -13.99 -3.18
CA VAL A 239 6.68 -15.16 -4.07
C VAL A 239 5.80 -14.88 -5.30
N THR A 240 4.62 -14.31 -5.10
CA THR A 240 3.68 -14.03 -6.19
C THR A 240 4.23 -12.99 -7.18
N ILE A 241 4.84 -11.91 -6.68
CA ILE A 241 5.53 -10.91 -7.52
C ILE A 241 6.63 -11.59 -8.33
N LYS A 242 7.52 -12.35 -7.68
CA LYS A 242 8.62 -13.05 -8.36
C LYS A 242 8.14 -13.98 -9.47
N GLU A 243 7.05 -14.70 -9.26
CA GLU A 243 6.52 -15.66 -10.24
C GLU A 243 5.76 -15.02 -11.40
N LYS A 244 5.16 -13.84 -11.20
CA LYS A 244 4.19 -13.27 -12.15
C LYS A 244 4.67 -11.99 -12.83
N LEU A 245 5.52 -11.20 -12.19
CA LEU A 245 5.89 -9.87 -12.68
C LEU A 245 6.57 -9.93 -14.06
N CYS A 246 7.55 -10.82 -14.26
CA CYS A 246 8.23 -10.99 -15.55
C CYS A 246 7.23 -11.31 -16.67
N LEU A 247 6.36 -12.30 -16.46
CA LEU A 247 5.36 -12.72 -17.45
C LEU A 247 4.39 -11.58 -17.79
N LEU A 248 3.90 -10.86 -16.78
CA LEU A 248 2.96 -9.77 -16.99
C LEU A 248 3.58 -8.60 -17.77
N LEU A 249 4.85 -8.26 -17.48
CA LEU A 249 5.56 -7.20 -18.20
C LEU A 249 5.95 -7.61 -19.63
N MET A 250 6.29 -8.88 -19.87
CA MET A 250 6.59 -9.38 -21.22
C MET A 250 5.35 -9.38 -22.11
N ASP A 251 4.21 -9.83 -21.57
CA ASP A 251 2.95 -9.93 -22.28
C ASP A 251 2.23 -8.58 -22.47
N ALA A 252 2.71 -7.50 -21.84
CA ALA A 252 2.00 -6.23 -21.83
C ALA A 252 2.15 -5.51 -23.17
N GLU A 253 1.03 -5.42 -23.90
CA GLU A 253 0.92 -4.70 -25.17
C GLU A 253 1.33 -3.23 -25.02
N ARG A 254 0.93 -2.60 -23.91
CA ARG A 254 1.26 -1.22 -23.56
C ARG A 254 1.82 -1.13 -22.14
N PHE A 255 2.83 -0.29 -21.95
CA PHE A 255 3.28 0.09 -20.60
C PHE A 255 2.64 1.41 -20.20
N TRP A 256 1.76 1.35 -19.21
CA TRP A 256 1.42 2.52 -18.43
C TRP A 256 2.58 2.80 -17.48
N PHE A 257 3.55 3.57 -17.96
CA PHE A 257 4.79 3.84 -17.24
C PHE A 257 4.55 4.44 -15.86
N LYS A 258 3.47 5.20 -15.69
CA LYS A 258 2.95 5.62 -14.40
C LYS A 258 2.75 4.46 -13.41
N HIS A 259 2.12 3.37 -13.84
CA HIS A 259 1.92 2.18 -13.01
C HIS A 259 3.25 1.47 -12.74
N VAL A 260 4.09 1.36 -13.76
CA VAL A 260 5.41 0.70 -13.67
C VAL A 260 6.29 1.41 -12.65
N PHE A 261 6.42 2.72 -12.76
CA PHE A 261 7.23 3.52 -11.86
C PHE A 261 6.64 3.55 -10.45
N ALA A 262 5.33 3.74 -10.31
CA ALA A 262 4.70 3.73 -8.99
C ALA A 262 4.86 2.36 -8.28
N PHE A 263 4.81 1.26 -9.02
CA PHE A 263 5.06 -0.08 -8.48
C PHE A 263 6.53 -0.28 -8.07
N PHE A 264 7.50 0.09 -8.92
CA PHE A 264 8.92 -0.05 -8.57
C PHE A 264 9.39 0.94 -7.51
N ASN A 265 8.70 2.08 -7.36
CA ASN A 265 8.90 2.98 -6.23
C ASN A 265 8.54 2.30 -4.91
N LEU A 266 7.45 1.54 -4.89
CA LEU A 266 7.01 0.79 -3.71
C LEU A 266 7.84 -0.49 -3.49
N TYR A 267 8.21 -1.19 -4.56
CA TYR A 267 8.91 -2.48 -4.51
C TYR A 267 10.19 -2.49 -5.34
N PRO A 268 11.22 -1.67 -5.02
CA PRO A 268 12.41 -1.52 -5.87
C PRO A 268 13.19 -2.84 -6.05
N LYS A 269 13.29 -3.65 -5.00
CA LYS A 269 13.94 -4.98 -5.04
C LYS A 269 13.28 -5.96 -6.02
N SER A 270 12.02 -5.74 -6.40
CA SER A 270 11.35 -6.60 -7.39
C SER A 270 11.97 -6.45 -8.79
N TYR A 271 12.62 -5.32 -9.07
CA TYR A 271 13.33 -5.10 -10.33
C TYR A 271 14.58 -5.99 -10.45
N GLU A 272 15.34 -6.17 -9.36
CA GLU A 272 16.54 -7.00 -9.35
C GLU A 272 16.23 -8.43 -9.81
N GLY A 273 15.08 -8.97 -9.39
CA GLY A 273 14.61 -10.30 -9.72
C GLY A 273 14.04 -10.48 -11.14
N LEU A 274 13.98 -9.42 -11.95
CA LEU A 274 13.54 -9.52 -13.34
C LEU A 274 14.59 -10.20 -14.22
N GLU A 275 14.12 -10.91 -15.24
CA GLU A 275 14.98 -11.42 -16.31
C GLU A 275 15.59 -10.27 -17.13
N GLY A 276 16.80 -10.47 -17.66
CA GLY A 276 17.52 -9.45 -18.43
C GLY A 276 16.75 -8.96 -19.66
N SER A 277 16.00 -9.85 -20.32
CA SER A 277 15.11 -9.51 -21.44
C SER A 277 14.04 -8.48 -21.06
N VAL A 278 13.42 -8.64 -19.88
CA VAL A 278 12.40 -7.71 -19.36
C VAL A 278 13.02 -6.36 -19.02
N LYS A 279 14.20 -6.36 -18.39
CA LYS A 279 14.93 -5.12 -18.07
C LYS A 279 15.26 -4.33 -19.34
N ILE A 280 15.75 -5.01 -20.38
CA ILE A 280 16.02 -4.42 -21.69
C ILE A 280 14.73 -3.86 -22.31
N LEU A 281 13.62 -4.60 -22.26
CA LEU A 281 12.32 -4.14 -22.77
C LEU A 281 11.85 -2.85 -22.07
N ILE A 282 11.94 -2.77 -20.74
CA ILE A 282 11.60 -1.56 -19.97
C ILE A 282 12.47 -0.39 -20.45
N CYS A 283 13.78 -0.57 -20.51
CA CYS A 283 14.71 0.49 -20.90
C CYS A 283 14.49 0.94 -22.36
N ASP A 284 14.24 0.01 -23.28
CA ASP A 284 13.96 0.34 -24.70
C ASP A 284 12.66 1.14 -24.86
N ARG A 285 11.63 0.83 -24.07
CA ARG A 285 10.39 1.60 -24.06
C ARG A 285 10.58 2.98 -23.41
N ILE A 286 11.40 3.11 -22.36
CA ILE A 286 11.72 4.42 -21.74
C ILE A 286 12.37 5.35 -22.78
N LYS A 287 13.27 4.82 -23.62
CA LYS A 287 13.93 5.59 -24.69
C LYS A 287 12.95 6.19 -25.72
N LYS A 288 11.71 5.71 -25.78
CA LYS A 288 10.68 6.14 -26.74
C LYS A 288 9.65 7.10 -26.16
N LEU A 289 9.67 7.34 -24.84
CA LEU A 289 8.73 8.25 -24.17
C LEU A 289 8.80 9.66 -24.74
N SER A 290 7.66 10.30 -25.02
CA SER A 290 7.64 11.75 -25.29
C SER A 290 7.83 12.57 -24.00
N ALA A 291 8.07 13.88 -24.13
CA ALA A 291 8.14 14.78 -22.98
C ALA A 291 6.81 14.81 -22.21
N GLU A 292 5.68 14.86 -22.92
CA GLU A 292 4.35 14.87 -22.33
C GLU A 292 4.02 13.55 -21.62
N GLU A 293 4.39 12.41 -22.23
CA GLU A 293 4.22 11.10 -21.59
C GLU A 293 5.07 11.01 -20.33
N MET A 294 6.32 11.50 -20.36
CA MET A 294 7.19 11.51 -19.19
C MET A 294 6.58 12.35 -18.06
N ILE A 295 6.11 13.57 -18.34
CA ILE A 295 5.44 14.41 -17.35
C ILE A 295 4.23 13.69 -16.73
N ARG A 296 3.37 13.08 -17.56
CA ARG A 296 2.19 12.34 -17.10
C ARG A 296 2.53 11.17 -16.18
N CYS A 297 3.66 10.50 -16.41
CA CYS A 297 4.12 9.40 -15.56
C CYS A 297 4.42 9.85 -14.13
N PHE A 298 4.84 11.10 -13.94
CA PHE A 298 5.20 11.64 -12.64
C PHE A 298 4.07 12.40 -11.93
N GLU A 299 3.01 12.75 -12.66
CA GLU A 299 1.88 13.50 -12.14
C GLU A 299 1.16 12.77 -10.99
N GLY A 300 1.08 13.41 -9.81
CA GLY A 300 0.29 12.94 -8.68
C GLY A 300 0.87 11.73 -7.92
N VAL A 301 2.12 11.35 -8.20
CA VAL A 301 2.83 10.25 -7.54
C VAL A 301 4.08 10.81 -6.85
N GLU A 302 4.22 10.53 -5.54
CA GLU A 302 5.43 10.86 -4.79
C GLU A 302 6.47 9.76 -4.99
N TYR A 303 7.57 10.10 -5.65
CA TYR A 303 8.68 9.18 -5.88
C TYR A 303 9.75 9.38 -4.80
N SER A 304 10.18 8.29 -4.17
CA SER A 304 11.29 8.30 -3.24
C SER A 304 12.63 8.21 -3.98
N ASP A 305 13.71 8.47 -3.25
CA ASP A 305 15.09 8.30 -3.74
C ASP A 305 15.50 6.82 -3.84
N SER A 306 14.71 5.90 -3.26
CA SER A 306 14.94 4.45 -3.29
C SER A 306 14.61 3.80 -4.64
N GLY A 307 14.69 4.57 -5.72
CA GLY A 307 14.39 4.13 -7.08
C GLY A 307 15.37 3.09 -7.61
N VAL A 308 14.97 2.42 -8.69
CA VAL A 308 15.82 1.47 -9.41
C VAL A 308 16.88 2.26 -10.21
N PRO A 309 18.19 2.05 -9.98
CA PRO A 309 19.25 2.81 -10.65
C PRO A 309 19.16 2.75 -12.18
N GLU A 310 18.90 1.57 -12.75
CA GLU A 310 18.81 1.39 -14.20
C GLU A 310 17.63 2.17 -14.81
N ILE A 311 16.50 2.28 -14.09
CA ILE A 311 15.36 3.10 -14.52
C ILE A 311 15.72 4.59 -14.44
N LYS A 312 16.39 5.01 -13.36
CA LYS A 312 16.87 6.38 -13.18
C LYS A 312 17.84 6.79 -14.29
N ASP A 313 18.80 5.94 -14.62
CA ASP A 313 19.76 6.19 -15.68
C ASP A 313 19.09 6.23 -17.05
N ALA A 314 18.15 5.31 -17.34
CA ALA A 314 17.40 5.30 -18.59
C ALA A 314 16.53 6.55 -18.76
N LEU A 315 15.84 6.99 -17.70
CA LEU A 315 15.06 8.21 -17.70
C LEU A 315 15.94 9.44 -17.88
N SER A 316 17.07 9.50 -17.19
CA SER A 316 18.01 10.62 -17.29
C SER A 316 18.60 10.73 -18.69
N ALA A 317 19.00 9.61 -19.28
CA ALA A 317 19.44 9.55 -20.67
C ALA A 317 18.33 9.99 -21.64
N ARG A 318 17.07 9.59 -21.38
CA ARG A 318 15.94 10.04 -22.20
C ARG A 318 15.73 11.55 -22.10
N VAL A 319 15.77 12.13 -20.89
CA VAL A 319 15.69 13.59 -20.72
C VAL A 319 16.80 14.29 -21.49
N LYS A 320 18.06 13.85 -21.38
CA LYS A 320 19.17 14.45 -22.13
C LYS A 320 18.99 14.42 -23.65
N SER A 321 18.30 13.42 -24.17
CA SER A 321 18.04 13.28 -25.61
C SER A 321 16.93 14.18 -26.16
N PHE A 322 16.12 14.81 -25.30
CA PHE A 322 15.09 15.75 -25.72
C PHE A 322 15.69 17.06 -26.25
N GLU A 323 14.92 17.78 -27.07
CA GLU A 323 15.29 19.14 -27.45
C GLU A 323 15.33 20.06 -26.23
N TYR A 324 16.06 21.18 -26.32
CA TYR A 324 16.25 22.09 -25.19
C TYR A 324 14.93 22.56 -24.55
N LYS A 325 13.91 22.88 -25.35
CA LYS A 325 12.61 23.33 -24.84
C LYS A 325 11.88 22.22 -24.07
N GLU A 326 11.85 21.01 -24.63
CA GLU A 326 11.26 19.82 -24.01
C GLU A 326 11.98 19.45 -22.70
N ARG A 327 13.33 19.56 -22.66
CA ARG A 327 14.12 19.35 -21.44
C ARG A 327 13.69 20.28 -20.31
N ILE A 328 13.56 21.57 -20.60
CA ILE A 328 13.11 22.56 -19.62
C ILE A 328 11.68 22.25 -19.18
N GLU A 329 10.79 21.92 -20.11
CA GLU A 329 9.41 21.59 -19.80
C GLU A 329 9.32 20.44 -18.80
N VAL A 330 9.99 19.31 -19.10
CA VAL A 330 10.03 18.14 -18.22
C VAL A 330 10.63 18.49 -16.86
N LEU A 331 11.83 19.10 -16.82
CA LEU A 331 12.54 19.39 -15.57
C LEU A 331 11.87 20.47 -14.73
N SER A 332 11.04 21.33 -15.33
CA SER A 332 10.27 22.33 -14.59
C SER A 332 9.03 21.78 -13.89
N ILE A 333 8.48 20.68 -14.40
CA ILE A 333 7.24 20.07 -13.88
C ILE A 333 7.56 18.84 -13.02
N VAL A 334 8.46 17.97 -13.51
CA VAL A 334 8.86 16.76 -12.81
C VAL A 334 9.98 17.12 -11.84
N VAL A 335 9.65 17.22 -10.55
CA VAL A 335 10.62 17.48 -9.47
C VAL A 335 10.92 16.16 -8.76
N TRP A 336 11.99 15.49 -9.17
CA TRP A 336 12.36 14.17 -8.65
C TRP A 336 13.86 14.11 -8.35
N VAL A 337 14.23 13.53 -7.20
CA VAL A 337 15.64 13.40 -6.76
C VAL A 337 16.53 12.76 -7.83
N GLY A 338 15.96 11.85 -8.64
CA GLY A 338 16.68 11.22 -9.73
C GLY A 338 17.17 12.16 -10.84
N PHE A 339 16.61 13.36 -10.96
CA PHE A 339 16.96 14.35 -11.97
C PHE A 339 17.81 15.52 -11.44
N LYS A 340 18.17 15.55 -10.15
CA LYS A 340 18.95 16.65 -9.57
C LYS A 340 20.25 16.92 -10.34
N SER A 341 20.98 15.86 -10.73
CA SER A 341 22.22 15.98 -11.48
C SER A 341 22.02 16.59 -12.88
N LEU A 342 20.89 16.30 -13.53
CA LEU A 342 20.56 16.87 -14.84
C LEU A 342 20.28 18.37 -14.75
N VAL A 343 19.59 18.79 -13.68
CA VAL A 343 19.27 20.19 -13.45
C VAL A 343 20.56 20.99 -13.15
N ILE A 344 21.47 20.42 -12.34
CA ILE A 344 22.78 21.03 -12.06
C ILE A 344 23.61 21.15 -13.34
N GLU A 345 23.66 20.09 -14.16
CA GLU A 345 24.35 20.09 -15.46
C GLU A 345 23.76 21.16 -16.41
N LEU A 346 22.43 21.23 -16.51
CA LEU A 346 21.73 22.22 -17.32
C LEU A 346 22.04 23.66 -16.87
N MET A 347 22.20 23.88 -15.56
CA MET A 347 22.62 25.18 -15.04
C MET A 347 24.04 25.54 -15.47
N LYS A 348 24.98 24.61 -15.36
CA LYS A 348 26.39 24.82 -15.76
C LYS A 348 26.57 25.03 -17.27
N GLU A 349 25.70 24.45 -18.08
CA GLU A 349 25.71 24.62 -19.54
C GLU A 349 25.05 25.93 -20.01
N SER A 350 24.44 26.70 -19.10
CA SER A 350 23.78 27.97 -19.44
C SER A 350 24.79 29.04 -19.87
N THR A 351 24.78 29.42 -21.15
CA THR A 351 25.75 30.37 -21.74
C THR A 351 25.18 31.74 -22.08
N SER A 352 23.89 31.98 -21.80
CA SER A 352 23.21 33.27 -22.04
C SER A 352 22.37 33.67 -20.84
N TRP A 353 22.17 34.98 -20.64
CA TRP A 353 21.31 35.51 -19.56
C TRP A 353 19.89 34.92 -19.59
N GLU A 354 19.33 34.67 -20.78
CA GLU A 354 18.01 34.07 -20.92
C GLU A 354 18.02 32.58 -20.52
N SER A 355 19.05 31.82 -20.91
CA SER A 355 19.20 30.43 -20.47
C SER A 355 19.41 30.32 -18.97
N ILE A 356 20.22 31.20 -18.36
CA ILE A 356 20.46 31.20 -16.91
C ILE A 356 19.17 31.50 -16.16
N ARG A 357 18.40 32.51 -16.61
CA ARG A 357 17.11 32.84 -16.00
C ARG A 357 16.11 31.70 -16.14
N SER A 358 16.00 31.11 -17.33
CA SER A 358 15.06 30.02 -17.59
C SER A 358 15.44 28.77 -16.80
N ASN A 359 16.69 28.31 -16.90
CA ASN A 359 17.16 27.10 -16.23
C ASN A 359 17.16 27.30 -14.71
N GLY A 360 17.56 28.47 -14.23
CA GLY A 360 17.60 28.80 -12.82
C GLY A 360 16.21 28.80 -12.21
N ASN A 361 15.32 29.66 -12.70
CA ASN A 361 14.01 29.84 -12.09
C ASN A 361 13.04 28.69 -12.39
N LYS A 362 13.10 28.09 -13.59
CA LYS A 362 12.16 27.02 -13.94
C LYS A 362 12.66 25.63 -13.53
N CYS A 363 13.96 25.36 -13.60
CA CYS A 363 14.48 24.00 -13.38
C CYS A 363 15.22 23.86 -12.04
N LEU A 364 16.14 24.78 -11.69
CA LEU A 364 16.91 24.67 -10.44
C LEU A 364 16.07 25.03 -9.21
N PHE A 365 15.28 26.10 -9.28
CA PHE A 365 14.51 26.61 -8.15
C PHE A 365 13.61 25.56 -7.48
N PRO A 366 12.83 24.75 -8.24
CA PRO A 366 12.00 23.70 -7.63
C PRO A 366 12.79 22.59 -6.96
N TYR A 367 14.06 22.39 -7.37
CA TYR A 367 14.92 21.30 -6.89
C TYR A 367 15.72 21.64 -5.64
N ILE A 368 15.78 22.92 -5.22
CA ILE A 368 16.66 23.35 -4.11
C ILE A 368 16.49 22.51 -2.83
N GLU A 369 15.24 22.17 -2.48
CA GLU A 369 14.94 21.36 -1.29
C GLU A 369 15.47 19.92 -1.38
N LEU A 370 15.69 19.42 -2.60
CA LEU A 370 16.19 18.07 -2.88
C LEU A 370 17.71 18.01 -2.99
N LEU A 371 18.39 19.16 -3.04
CA LEU A 371 19.85 19.21 -3.12
C LEU A 371 20.46 18.88 -1.77
N ASP A 372 21.52 18.08 -1.80
CA ASP A 372 22.40 17.83 -0.65
C ASP A 372 23.59 18.83 -0.63
N ALA A 373 24.47 18.70 0.37
CA ALA A 373 25.54 19.66 0.57
C ALA A 373 26.55 19.68 -0.61
N GLU A 374 26.81 18.51 -1.21
CA GLU A 374 27.71 18.39 -2.36
C GLU A 374 27.08 18.99 -3.61
N ASP A 375 25.79 18.75 -3.83
CA ASP A 375 25.02 19.33 -4.93
C ASP A 375 25.04 20.86 -4.87
N VAL A 376 24.72 21.44 -3.72
CA VAL A 376 24.67 22.90 -3.53
C VAL A 376 26.03 23.53 -3.77
N ARG A 377 27.10 22.93 -3.24
CA ARG A 377 28.47 23.37 -3.51
C ARG A 377 28.80 23.28 -5.00
N ALA A 378 28.43 22.18 -5.65
CA ALA A 378 28.70 21.97 -7.06
C ALA A 378 27.97 22.98 -7.96
N VAL A 379 26.79 23.47 -7.56
CA VAL A 379 26.08 24.56 -8.25
C VAL A 379 26.84 25.87 -8.09
N ILE A 380 27.15 26.28 -6.86
CA ILE A 380 27.77 27.59 -6.57
C ILE A 380 29.16 27.69 -7.22
N VAL A 381 29.97 26.64 -7.10
CA VAL A 381 31.31 26.59 -7.72
C VAL A 381 31.23 26.61 -9.26
N GLY A 382 30.10 26.17 -9.82
CA GLY A 382 29.87 26.18 -11.26
C GLY A 382 29.41 27.52 -11.83
N PHE A 383 29.19 28.55 -11.00
CA PHE A 383 28.80 29.87 -11.47
C PHE A 383 29.95 30.58 -12.20
N ASP A 384 29.59 31.30 -13.26
CA ASP A 384 30.50 32.08 -14.09
C ASP A 384 30.05 33.55 -14.18
N ASP A 385 30.79 34.35 -14.94
CA ASP A 385 30.55 35.79 -15.13
C ASP A 385 29.13 36.08 -15.68
N HIS A 386 28.54 35.15 -16.43
CA HIS A 386 27.16 35.31 -16.91
C HIS A 386 26.15 35.21 -15.77
N VAL A 387 26.37 34.36 -14.77
CA VAL A 387 25.51 34.25 -13.58
C VAL A 387 25.60 35.53 -12.75
N TYR A 388 26.82 36.04 -12.52
CA TYR A 388 27.06 37.26 -11.73
C TYR A 388 26.45 38.53 -12.35
N SER A 389 26.11 38.48 -13.64
CA SER A 389 25.48 39.59 -14.37
C SER A 389 24.01 39.32 -14.75
N THR A 390 23.44 38.16 -14.40
CA THR A 390 22.05 37.81 -14.75
C THR A 390 21.06 38.36 -13.74
N GLY A 391 20.22 39.32 -14.16
CA GLY A 391 19.07 39.75 -13.36
C GLY A 391 17.89 38.78 -13.36
N ASN A 392 16.99 38.94 -12.38
CA ASN A 392 15.82 38.10 -12.10
C ASN A 392 16.14 36.66 -11.61
N ILE A 393 17.30 36.42 -11.01
CA ILE A 393 17.59 35.16 -10.28
C ILE A 393 17.87 35.39 -8.78
N ASP A 394 17.61 36.60 -8.27
CA ASP A 394 17.85 36.99 -6.88
C ASP A 394 17.22 36.01 -5.87
N MET A 395 15.92 35.69 -6.05
CA MET A 395 15.22 34.76 -5.18
C MET A 395 15.75 33.33 -5.24
N LEU A 396 16.25 32.91 -6.41
CA LEU A 396 16.92 31.62 -6.56
C LEU A 396 18.20 31.59 -5.71
N LEU A 397 19.00 32.64 -5.78
CA LEU A 397 20.25 32.74 -5.02
C LEU A 397 20.00 32.85 -3.52
N VAL A 398 18.99 33.62 -3.08
CA VAL A 398 18.58 33.67 -1.66
C VAL A 398 18.23 32.29 -1.16
N LYS A 399 17.42 31.53 -1.91
CA LYS A 399 17.00 30.20 -1.51
C LYS A 399 18.18 29.21 -1.51
N LEU A 400 19.08 29.31 -2.48
CA LEU A 400 20.30 28.50 -2.52
C LEU A 400 21.24 28.83 -1.35
N TYR A 401 21.35 30.11 -0.98
CA TYR A 401 22.11 30.57 0.19
C TYR A 401 21.55 29.96 1.47
N GLN A 402 20.25 30.11 1.71
CA GLN A 402 19.56 29.53 2.88
C GLN A 402 19.79 28.02 2.95
N ARG A 403 19.59 27.33 1.82
CA ARG A 403 19.81 25.88 1.74
C ARG A 403 21.25 25.49 2.05
N SER A 404 22.23 26.23 1.53
CA SER A 404 23.66 25.98 1.80
C SER A 404 24.02 26.17 3.28
N LYS A 405 23.38 27.13 3.96
CA LYS A 405 23.52 27.38 5.39
C LYS A 405 22.88 26.26 6.22
N GLU A 406 21.64 25.88 5.89
CA GLU A 406 20.91 24.77 6.55
C GLU A 406 21.69 23.46 6.51
N LEU A 407 22.29 23.14 5.36
CA LEU A 407 23.06 21.91 5.17
C LEU A 407 24.50 21.99 5.70
N SER A 408 24.91 23.14 6.25
CA SER A 408 26.28 23.38 6.72
C SER A 408 27.33 23.02 5.66
N VAL A 409 27.13 23.50 4.43
CA VAL A 409 28.03 23.23 3.29
C VAL A 409 29.47 23.63 3.62
N GLU A 410 30.42 22.79 3.23
CA GLU A 410 31.86 23.08 3.37
C GLU A 410 32.21 24.40 2.68
N ASP A 411 32.99 25.25 3.35
CA ASP A 411 33.38 26.58 2.88
C ASP A 411 32.21 27.56 2.63
N HIS A 412 31.02 27.34 3.23
CA HIS A 412 29.81 28.16 3.02
C HIS A 412 30.11 29.67 2.96
N ASN A 413 30.71 30.26 4.00
CA ASN A 413 31.00 31.70 4.02
C ASN A 413 31.95 32.10 2.88
N ALA A 414 33.02 31.32 2.64
CA ALA A 414 34.00 31.63 1.60
C ALA A 414 33.40 31.56 0.20
N LEU A 415 32.50 30.61 -0.07
CA LEU A 415 31.78 30.49 -1.34
C LEU A 415 30.93 31.74 -1.62
N TRP A 416 30.18 32.21 -0.64
CA TRP A 416 29.31 33.38 -0.80
C TRP A 416 30.06 34.72 -0.76
N CYS A 417 31.18 34.81 -0.02
CA CYS A 417 32.10 35.94 -0.13
C CYS A 417 32.67 36.03 -1.55
N ASN A 418 33.16 34.91 -2.11
CA ASN A 418 33.70 34.88 -3.48
C ASN A 418 32.61 35.24 -4.51
N PHE A 419 31.39 34.72 -4.34
CA PHE A 419 30.25 35.12 -5.17
C PHE A 419 30.03 36.64 -5.13
N ALA A 420 29.98 37.23 -3.95
CA ALA A 420 29.78 38.66 -3.76
C ALA A 420 30.91 39.53 -4.34
N GLU A 421 32.16 39.07 -4.22
CA GLU A 421 33.31 39.73 -4.84
C GLU A 421 33.20 39.73 -6.36
N ASN A 422 32.76 38.63 -6.98
CA ASN A 422 32.62 38.55 -8.43
C ASN A 422 31.44 39.38 -8.95
N VAL A 423 30.29 39.37 -8.25
CA VAL A 423 29.18 40.29 -8.53
C VAL A 423 29.64 41.75 -8.48
N SER A 424 30.50 42.12 -7.54
CA SER A 424 30.98 43.50 -7.40
C SER A 424 31.98 43.91 -8.49
N LYS A 425 32.61 42.95 -9.19
CA LYS A 425 33.52 43.20 -10.33
C LYS A 425 32.77 43.40 -11.64
N GLU A 426 31.53 42.90 -11.75
CA GLU A 426 30.71 43.04 -12.94
C GLU A 426 30.25 44.48 -13.17
N LYS A 427 29.97 44.83 -14.43
CA LYS A 427 29.47 46.16 -14.80
C LYS A 427 27.98 46.10 -15.11
N SER A 428 27.18 46.86 -14.36
CA SER A 428 25.73 47.01 -14.61
C SER A 428 25.44 48.29 -15.38
N SER A 429 24.51 48.22 -16.34
CA SER A 429 24.00 49.38 -17.09
C SER A 429 23.21 50.37 -16.21
N ARG A 430 22.86 49.97 -14.99
CA ARG A 430 22.14 50.76 -13.97
C ARG A 430 23.03 51.15 -12.77
N GLY A 431 24.36 51.00 -12.87
CA GLY A 431 25.29 51.30 -11.79
C GLY A 431 25.78 50.03 -11.09
N SER A 432 25.41 49.82 -9.82
CA SER A 432 25.84 48.65 -9.05
C SER A 432 25.12 47.36 -9.51
N PRO A 433 25.83 46.25 -9.80
CA PRO A 433 25.23 44.94 -10.11
C PRO A 433 24.30 44.42 -9.01
N TRP A 434 24.52 44.87 -7.77
CA TRP A 434 23.70 44.54 -6.61
C TRP A 434 22.24 44.98 -6.70
N TYR A 435 21.89 45.91 -7.60
CA TYR A 435 20.48 46.24 -7.87
C TYR A 435 19.67 45.01 -8.30
N GLU A 436 20.30 44.11 -9.08
CA GLU A 436 19.66 42.89 -9.57
C GLU A 436 19.65 41.75 -8.53
N PHE A 437 20.36 41.92 -7.40
CA PHE A 437 20.53 40.94 -6.30
C PHE A 437 20.25 41.54 -4.93
N TYR A 438 19.25 42.43 -4.85
CA TYR A 438 18.95 43.21 -3.64
C TYR A 438 18.65 42.31 -2.43
N HIS A 439 17.85 41.26 -2.61
CA HIS A 439 17.44 40.38 -1.51
C HIS A 439 18.60 39.52 -1.03
N LEU A 440 19.40 38.98 -1.95
CA LEU A 440 20.61 38.24 -1.60
C LEU A 440 21.59 39.13 -0.82
N LYS A 441 21.86 40.35 -1.30
CA LYS A 441 22.75 41.30 -0.62
C LYS A 441 22.32 41.52 0.83
N LYS A 442 21.02 41.75 1.04
CA LYS A 442 20.46 41.99 2.37
C LYS A 442 20.72 40.79 3.30
N VAL A 443 20.44 39.57 2.84
CA VAL A 443 20.65 38.36 3.66
C VAL A 443 22.13 38.12 3.95
N LEU A 444 23.02 38.39 2.99
CA LEU A 444 24.47 38.26 3.19
C LEU A 444 25.02 39.28 4.21
N ILE A 445 24.47 40.50 4.25
CA ILE A 445 24.82 41.51 5.26
C ILE A 445 24.28 41.11 6.63
N GLU A 446 23.02 40.66 6.70
CA GLU A 446 22.39 40.22 7.96
C GLU A 446 23.12 39.07 8.63
N ASP A 447 23.77 38.21 7.84
CA ASP A 447 24.56 37.07 8.30
C ASP A 447 26.08 37.35 8.40
N ASP A 448 26.50 38.61 8.33
CA ASP A 448 27.90 39.06 8.41
C ASP A 448 28.83 38.40 7.37
N ILE A 449 28.30 37.98 6.21
CA ILE A 449 29.09 37.41 5.10
C ILE A 449 29.80 38.52 4.32
N ILE A 450 29.11 39.66 4.11
CA ILE A 450 29.67 40.84 3.45
C ILE A 450 29.41 42.10 4.28
N ALA A 451 30.28 43.10 4.16
CA ALA A 451 30.12 44.36 4.87
C ALA A 451 28.98 45.21 4.28
N GLU A 452 28.30 45.95 5.14
CA GLU A 452 27.40 47.03 4.72
C GLU A 452 28.23 48.19 4.17
N GLU A 453 28.42 48.25 2.85
CA GLU A 453 28.98 49.43 2.22
C GLU A 453 28.01 50.61 2.43
N SER A 454 28.48 51.68 3.08
CA SER A 454 27.76 52.95 3.15
C SER A 454 27.50 53.44 1.72
N GLU A 455 26.24 53.46 1.27
CA GLU A 455 25.89 54.05 -0.02
C GLU A 455 26.54 55.44 -0.13
N PRO A 456 27.28 55.76 -1.21
CA PRO A 456 27.63 57.14 -1.46
C PRO A 456 26.30 57.91 -1.62
N PRO A 457 26.19 59.14 -1.08
CA PRO A 457 24.94 59.90 -1.14
C PRO A 457 24.48 59.99 -2.60
N GLN A 458 23.22 59.59 -2.83
CA GLN A 458 22.56 59.74 -4.12
C GLN A 458 22.74 61.19 -4.61
N GLU A 459 23.58 61.41 -5.61
CA GLU A 459 23.54 62.66 -6.37
C GLU A 459 22.21 62.66 -7.12
N VAL A 460 21.29 63.48 -6.59
CA VAL A 460 20.05 63.87 -7.26
C VAL A 460 20.42 64.56 -8.58
N ILE A 461 20.14 63.91 -9.72
CA ILE A 461 19.94 64.58 -11.01
C ILE A 461 18.74 63.97 -11.72
#